data_AF-A0A8J4PI35-F1
#
_entry.id   AF-A0A8J4PI35-F1
#
_cell.length_a   1.000
_cell.length_b   1.000
_cell.length_c   1.000
_cell.angle_alpha   90.00
_cell.angle_beta   90.00
_cell.angle_gamma   90.00
#
_symmetry.space_group_name_H-M   'P 1'
#
loop_
_entity.id
_entity.type
_entity.pdbx_description
1 polymer ?
#
loop_
_entity_poly.entity_id
_entity_poly.type
_entity_poly.pdbx_seq_one_letter_code
_entity_poly.pdbx_strand_id
1 'polypeptide(L)'
;WVSSSVLLFSSFLAAAAQWAKICSSQPANKIRGCDSQGCGGYNRSRGRRQHMGVDVVCEDGSVVYAPFTGKIDRQARPYGNGNAIDDGVQLSGSGFCIKVFYIKPVKYRGPIKKGEKIGILLPMQRVYRGITSHVHIQNCDLTDPTPNL
;
A
#
# COMPACT_ATOMS: atom_id res chain seq x y z
N TRP A 1 47.17 -25.88 25.60
CA TRP A 1 46.21 -25.72 24.50
C TRP A 1 44.86 -25.36 25.11
N VAL A 2 44.58 -24.07 25.27
CA VAL A 2 43.31 -23.60 25.84
C VAL A 2 42.37 -23.42 24.66
N SER A 3 41.32 -24.24 24.60
CA SER A 3 40.33 -24.21 23.52
C SER A 3 39.31 -23.11 23.83
N SER A 4 39.41 -21.98 23.14
CA SER A 4 38.43 -20.90 23.23
C SER A 4 37.22 -21.25 22.36
N SER A 5 36.11 -21.62 23.00
CA SER A 5 34.81 -21.72 22.33
C SER A 5 34.25 -20.32 22.08
N VAL A 6 34.29 -19.88 20.82
CA VAL A 6 33.62 -18.65 20.39
C VAL A 6 32.13 -18.95 20.25
N LEU A 7 31.33 -18.44 21.18
CA LEU A 7 29.87 -18.43 21.08
C LEU A 7 29.45 -17.35 20.07
N LEU A 8 29.16 -17.75 18.84
CA LEU A 8 28.54 -16.90 17.83
C LEU A 8 27.05 -16.72 18.18
N PHE A 9 26.72 -15.59 18.81
CA PHE A 9 25.34 -15.13 18.90
C PHE A 9 24.88 -14.70 17.50
N SER A 10 24.22 -15.61 16.78
CA SER A 10 23.45 -15.25 15.60
C SER A 10 22.26 -14.42 16.05
N SER A 11 22.39 -13.10 15.98
CA SER A 11 21.27 -12.18 16.08
C SER A 11 20.38 -12.40 14.85
N PHE A 12 19.35 -13.22 14.99
CA PHE A 12 18.21 -13.24 14.08
C PHE A 12 17.49 -11.90 14.21
N LEU A 13 18.01 -10.86 13.55
CA LEU A 13 17.21 -9.71 13.16
C LEU A 13 16.15 -10.27 12.22
N ALA A 14 14.97 -10.56 12.77
CA ALA A 14 13.79 -10.84 11.98
C ALA A 14 13.58 -9.62 11.08
N ALA A 15 14.05 -9.70 9.83
CA ALA A 15 13.70 -8.72 8.82
C ALA A 15 12.19 -8.70 8.77
N ALA A 16 11.58 -7.59 9.22
CA ALA A 16 10.15 -7.38 9.06
C ALA A 16 9.83 -7.67 7.59
N ALA A 17 8.94 -8.64 7.35
CA ALA A 17 8.77 -9.20 6.02
C ALA A 17 8.29 -8.11 5.05
N GLN A 18 9.20 -7.66 4.17
CA GLN A 18 8.93 -6.66 3.13
C GLN A 18 7.64 -6.98 2.37
N TRP A 19 6.81 -5.99 2.07
CA TRP A 19 5.61 -6.22 1.28
C TRP A 19 5.93 -6.68 -0.13
N ALA A 20 4.98 -7.41 -0.73
CA ALA A 20 5.04 -7.70 -2.15
C ALA A 20 4.85 -6.41 -2.96
N LYS A 21 5.27 -6.48 -4.22
CA LYS A 21 4.97 -5.47 -5.22
C LYS A 21 3.46 -5.27 -5.35
N ILE A 22 3.01 -4.04 -5.19
CA ILE A 22 1.58 -3.70 -5.14
C ILE A 22 0.99 -3.54 -6.55
N CYS A 23 1.75 -3.02 -7.52
CA CYS A 23 1.21 -2.70 -8.85
C CYS A 23 1.91 -3.48 -9.98
N SER A 24 1.13 -3.93 -10.97
CA SER A 24 1.66 -4.62 -12.14
C SER A 24 2.47 -3.73 -13.08
N SER A 25 2.17 -2.43 -13.18
CA SER A 25 2.87 -1.50 -14.09
C SER A 25 4.23 -1.02 -13.57
N GLN A 26 4.62 -1.41 -12.35
CA GLN A 26 5.93 -1.10 -11.81
C GLN A 26 6.71 -2.41 -11.57
N PRO A 27 8.06 -2.39 -11.57
CA PRO A 27 8.88 -3.54 -11.20
C PRO A 27 9.01 -3.70 -9.67
N ALA A 28 8.82 -2.63 -8.91
CA ALA A 28 8.87 -2.59 -7.44
C ALA A 28 7.94 -1.49 -6.90
N ASN A 29 7.74 -1.43 -5.58
CA ASN A 29 6.97 -0.37 -4.95
C ASN A 29 7.70 0.97 -5.07
N LYS A 30 7.23 1.83 -5.97
CA LYS A 30 7.77 3.18 -6.17
C LYS A 30 6.82 4.21 -5.55
N ILE A 31 7.34 5.04 -4.65
CA ILE A 31 6.57 6.15 -4.08
C ILE A 31 6.41 7.25 -5.14
N ARG A 32 5.19 7.74 -5.31
CA ARG A 32 4.89 8.88 -6.17
C ARG A 32 5.65 10.12 -5.69
N GLY A 33 6.31 10.78 -6.63
CA GLY A 33 6.99 12.06 -6.42
C GLY A 33 6.01 13.22 -6.23
N CYS A 34 6.40 14.40 -6.70
CA CYS A 34 5.53 15.57 -6.71
C CYS A 34 5.04 15.86 -8.14
N ASP A 35 3.78 16.26 -8.24
CA ASP A 35 3.18 16.78 -9.47
C ASP A 35 2.24 17.96 -9.10
N SER A 36 1.47 18.46 -10.07
CA SER A 36 0.56 19.59 -9.86
C SER A 36 -0.51 19.35 -8.78
N GLN A 37 -0.76 18.09 -8.39
CA GLN A 37 -1.72 17.70 -7.36
C GLN A 37 -1.06 17.45 -6.00
N GLY A 38 0.22 17.79 -5.85
CA GLY A 38 1.01 17.60 -4.63
C GLY A 38 1.92 16.38 -4.68
N CYS A 39 2.39 15.95 -3.50
CA CYS A 39 3.41 14.91 -3.38
C CYS A 39 2.88 13.64 -2.69
N GLY A 40 3.37 12.46 -3.10
CA GLY A 40 2.87 11.16 -2.67
C GLY A 40 3.44 10.57 -1.37
N GLY A 41 4.47 11.18 -0.79
CA GLY A 41 5.07 10.68 0.45
C GLY A 41 4.18 10.83 1.69
N TYR A 42 4.44 10.05 2.73
CA TYR A 42 3.84 10.22 4.04
C TYR A 42 4.16 11.61 4.63
N ASN A 43 3.23 12.16 5.43
CA ASN A 43 3.31 13.48 6.06
C ASN A 43 3.49 14.66 5.10
N ARG A 44 3.25 14.49 3.79
CA ARG A 44 3.26 15.62 2.84
C ARG A 44 2.06 16.53 3.07
N SER A 45 2.26 17.84 2.88
CA SER A 45 1.20 18.83 3.09
C SER A 45 0.01 18.58 2.16
N ARG A 46 -1.20 18.77 2.72
CA ARG A 46 -2.51 18.79 2.05
C ARG A 46 -3.27 20.04 2.55
N GLY A 47 -2.60 21.19 2.51
CA GLY A 47 -3.10 22.44 3.08
C GLY A 47 -3.08 22.40 4.60
N ARG A 48 -4.26 22.35 5.23
CA ARG A 48 -4.39 22.27 6.71
C ARG A 48 -4.21 20.85 7.27
N ARG A 49 -4.06 19.83 6.41
CA ARG A 49 -3.91 18.42 6.79
C ARG A 49 -2.59 17.86 6.27
N GLN A 50 -2.22 16.69 6.78
CA GLN A 50 -1.11 15.90 6.30
C GLN A 50 -1.60 14.68 5.50
N HIS A 51 -0.74 14.19 4.63
CA HIS A 51 -0.95 12.95 3.91
C HIS A 51 -0.68 11.75 4.83
N MET A 52 -1.75 11.11 5.31
CA MET A 52 -1.70 10.02 6.32
C MET A 52 -1.41 8.64 5.73
N GLY A 53 -0.88 8.61 4.50
CA GLY A 53 -0.54 7.40 3.78
C GLY A 53 0.56 7.69 2.77
N VAL A 54 0.79 6.72 1.89
CA VAL A 54 1.77 6.81 0.82
C VAL A 54 1.11 6.42 -0.50
N ASP A 55 1.44 7.17 -1.55
CA ASP A 55 0.95 6.93 -2.89
C ASP A 55 1.97 6.06 -3.63
N VAL A 56 1.62 4.80 -3.92
CA VAL A 56 2.45 3.87 -4.68
C VAL A 56 2.09 3.98 -6.16
N VAL A 57 3.05 4.35 -7.00
CA VAL A 57 2.84 4.56 -8.44
C VAL A 57 2.21 3.33 -9.07
N CYS A 58 1.10 3.54 -9.78
CA CYS A 58 0.35 2.51 -10.46
C CYS A 58 -0.47 3.12 -11.58
N GLU A 59 -0.44 2.54 -12.77
CA GLU A 59 -1.17 3.11 -13.92
C GLU A 59 -2.65 2.75 -13.87
N ASP A 60 -3.52 3.64 -14.35
CA ASP A 60 -4.97 3.39 -14.44
C ASP A 60 -5.23 2.05 -15.15
N GLY A 61 -6.10 1.21 -14.58
CA GLY A 61 -6.40 -0.12 -15.14
C GLY A 61 -5.37 -1.21 -14.84
N SER A 62 -4.25 -0.89 -14.15
CA SER A 62 -3.27 -1.89 -13.73
C SER A 62 -3.79 -2.84 -12.66
N VAL A 63 -3.24 -4.04 -12.62
CA VAL A 63 -3.52 -5.02 -11.57
C VAL A 63 -2.88 -4.57 -10.26
N VAL A 64 -3.67 -4.63 -9.20
CA VAL A 64 -3.22 -4.40 -7.83
C VAL A 64 -3.17 -5.72 -7.08
N TYR A 65 -2.02 -5.99 -6.46
CA TYR A 65 -1.71 -7.20 -5.72
C TYR A 65 -1.74 -6.97 -4.21
N ALA A 66 -2.04 -8.04 -3.46
CA ALA A 66 -1.95 -8.06 -2.01
C ALA A 66 -0.50 -7.90 -1.53
N PRO A 67 -0.18 -6.90 -0.71
CA PRO A 67 1.17 -6.70 -0.19
C PRO A 67 1.61 -7.81 0.79
N PHE A 68 0.67 -8.47 1.45
CA PHE A 68 0.93 -9.53 2.43
C PHE A 68 -0.21 -10.56 2.46
N THR A 69 0.04 -11.70 3.12
CA THR A 69 -0.97 -12.74 3.34
C THR A 69 -1.89 -12.35 4.50
N GLY A 70 -3.20 -12.56 4.34
CA GLY A 70 -4.17 -12.15 5.33
C GLY A 70 -5.60 -12.30 4.83
N LYS A 71 -6.40 -11.26 5.07
CA LYS A 71 -7.79 -11.18 4.61
C LYS A 71 -8.17 -9.76 4.22
N ILE A 72 -9.16 -9.66 3.36
CA ILE A 72 -9.96 -8.46 3.15
C ILE A 72 -10.99 -8.40 4.27
N ASP A 73 -10.93 -7.35 5.09
CA ASP A 73 -11.84 -7.16 6.22
C ASP A 73 -13.20 -6.61 5.76
N ARG A 74 -13.16 -5.57 4.93
CA ARG A 74 -14.34 -4.85 4.43
C ARG A 74 -13.97 -3.92 3.27
N GLN A 75 -14.99 -3.44 2.57
CA GLN A 75 -14.88 -2.26 1.70
C GLN A 75 -14.45 -1.04 2.53
N ALA A 76 -13.56 -0.22 1.96
CA ALA A 76 -13.13 1.03 2.54
C ALA A 76 -13.11 2.10 1.43
N ARG A 77 -13.97 3.11 1.57
CA ARG A 77 -14.08 4.22 0.61
C ARG A 77 -13.27 5.42 1.09
N PRO A 78 -12.41 6.01 0.25
CA PRO A 78 -11.61 7.17 0.63
C PRO A 78 -12.46 8.44 0.85
N TYR A 79 -13.57 8.60 0.12
CA TYR A 79 -14.38 9.83 0.15
C TYR A 79 -15.83 9.60 0.56
N GLY A 80 -16.42 8.44 0.21
CA GLY A 80 -17.83 8.14 0.47
C GLY A 80 -18.82 8.95 -0.39
N ASN A 81 -18.35 9.59 -1.46
CA ASN A 81 -19.13 10.44 -2.36
C ASN A 81 -19.47 9.78 -3.72
N GLY A 82 -19.00 8.56 -3.96
CA GLY A 82 -19.31 7.80 -5.18
C GLY A 82 -18.61 8.32 -6.44
N ASN A 83 -17.53 9.10 -6.32
CA ASN A 83 -16.75 9.50 -7.50
C ASN A 83 -16.08 8.29 -8.17
N ALA A 84 -15.48 8.51 -9.35
CA ALA A 84 -14.94 7.43 -10.18
C ALA A 84 -13.79 6.60 -9.57
N ILE A 85 -13.20 7.06 -8.45
CA ILE A 85 -12.13 6.37 -7.72
C ILE A 85 -12.52 6.06 -6.26
N ASP A 86 -13.78 6.24 -5.86
CA ASP A 86 -14.24 6.13 -4.48
C ASP A 86 -14.50 4.69 -4.04
N ASP A 87 -13.47 3.86 -4.13
CA ASP A 87 -13.52 2.46 -3.73
C ASP A 87 -12.16 1.95 -3.24
N GLY A 88 -12.20 0.82 -2.55
CA GLY A 88 -11.03 0.22 -1.93
C GLY A 88 -11.40 -0.79 -0.85
N VAL A 89 -10.37 -1.27 -0.16
CA VAL A 89 -10.50 -2.30 0.88
C VAL A 89 -9.62 -2.02 2.08
N GLN A 90 -10.07 -2.49 3.25
CA GLN A 90 -9.17 -2.69 4.38
C GLN A 90 -8.69 -4.14 4.40
N LEU A 91 -7.38 -4.32 4.59
CA LEU A 91 -6.71 -5.60 4.71
C LEU A 91 -6.13 -5.76 6.13
N SER A 92 -6.16 -6.98 6.66
CA SER A 92 -5.44 -7.33 7.88
C SER A 92 -4.77 -8.70 7.76
N GLY A 93 -3.61 -8.87 8.38
CA GLY A 93 -2.83 -10.12 8.37
C GLY A 93 -1.33 -9.90 8.46
N SER A 94 -0.57 -10.94 8.82
CA SER A 94 0.89 -10.88 8.94
C SER A 94 1.42 -9.73 9.84
N GLY A 95 0.65 -9.31 10.85
CA GLY A 95 1.00 -8.18 11.71
C GLY A 95 0.68 -6.79 11.14
N PHE A 96 0.07 -6.71 9.97
CA PHE A 96 -0.30 -5.46 9.30
C PHE A 96 -1.81 -5.23 9.30
N CYS A 97 -2.19 -3.95 9.27
CA CYS A 97 -3.53 -3.50 8.95
C CYS A 97 -3.42 -2.26 8.07
N ILE A 98 -3.93 -2.34 6.84
CA ILE A 98 -3.87 -1.24 5.87
C ILE A 98 -5.19 -1.01 5.17
N LYS A 99 -5.38 0.21 4.68
CA LYS A 99 -6.38 0.55 3.67
C LYS A 99 -5.67 0.70 2.33
N VAL A 100 -6.27 0.12 1.30
CA VAL A 100 -5.84 0.18 -0.11
C VAL A 100 -6.96 0.88 -0.88
N PHE A 101 -6.72 2.12 -1.28
CA PHE A 101 -7.73 2.95 -1.96
C PHE A 101 -7.49 3.05 -3.47
N TYR A 102 -8.54 3.54 -4.15
CA TYR A 102 -8.59 3.79 -5.59
C TYR A 102 -8.54 2.52 -6.44
N ILE A 103 -9.02 1.41 -5.89
CA ILE A 103 -9.08 0.12 -6.60
C ILE A 103 -10.52 -0.37 -6.68
N LYS A 104 -10.84 -1.06 -7.76
CA LYS A 104 -12.02 -1.93 -7.85
C LYS A 104 -11.61 -3.32 -7.34
N PRO A 105 -12.02 -3.75 -6.14
CA PRO A 105 -11.60 -5.03 -5.59
C PRO A 105 -12.26 -6.20 -6.33
N VAL A 106 -11.58 -7.34 -6.39
CA VAL A 106 -12.17 -8.59 -6.91
C VAL A 106 -13.23 -9.15 -5.96
N LYS A 107 -13.12 -8.84 -4.67
CA LYS A 107 -14.04 -9.21 -3.58
C LYS A 107 -13.85 -8.24 -2.41
N TYR A 108 -14.86 -8.09 -1.56
CA TYR A 108 -14.82 -7.16 -0.40
C TYR A 108 -14.60 -7.84 0.95
N ARG A 109 -14.54 -9.17 0.98
CA ARG A 109 -14.27 -9.98 2.17
C ARG A 109 -13.54 -11.27 1.77
N GLY A 110 -12.81 -11.85 2.72
CA GLY A 110 -12.25 -13.19 2.61
C GLY A 110 -10.72 -13.22 2.52
N PRO A 111 -10.12 -14.43 2.51
CA PRO A 111 -8.68 -14.61 2.59
C PRO A 111 -7.95 -14.11 1.32
N ILE A 112 -6.72 -13.66 1.48
CA ILE A 112 -5.80 -13.27 0.41
C ILE A 112 -4.39 -13.79 0.71
N LYS A 113 -3.63 -14.13 -0.33
CA LYS A 113 -2.21 -14.46 -0.22
C LYS A 113 -1.34 -13.31 -0.70
N LYS A 114 -0.14 -13.17 -0.13
CA LYS A 114 0.88 -12.22 -0.62
C LYS A 114 1.08 -12.40 -2.15
N GLY A 115 0.98 -11.32 -2.92
CA GLY A 115 1.08 -11.32 -4.38
C GLY A 115 -0.20 -11.74 -5.12
N GLU A 116 -1.28 -12.11 -4.44
CA GLU A 116 -2.57 -12.40 -5.07
C GLU A 116 -3.17 -11.12 -5.66
N LYS A 117 -3.80 -11.22 -6.85
CA LYS A 117 -4.58 -10.11 -7.41
C LYS A 117 -5.76 -9.79 -6.48
N ILE A 118 -5.81 -8.55 -5.99
CA ILE A 118 -6.92 -8.06 -5.15
C ILE A 118 -7.82 -7.06 -5.87
N GLY A 119 -7.38 -6.49 -6.99
CA GLY A 119 -8.19 -5.54 -7.74
C GLY A 119 -7.52 -4.99 -8.97
N ILE A 120 -8.13 -3.93 -9.50
CA ILE A 120 -7.63 -3.12 -10.60
C ILE A 120 -7.66 -1.65 -10.17
N LEU A 121 -6.65 -0.87 -10.53
CA LEU A 121 -6.64 0.56 -10.25
C LEU A 121 -7.76 1.27 -11.04
N LEU A 122 -8.56 2.08 -10.32
CA LEU A 122 -9.62 2.90 -10.89
C LEU A 122 -9.03 4.08 -11.70
N PRO A 123 -9.84 4.75 -12.55
CA PRO A 123 -9.33 5.77 -13.47
C PRO A 123 -8.99 7.10 -12.75
N MET A 124 -7.81 7.17 -12.14
CA MET A 124 -7.30 8.36 -11.43
C MET A 124 -7.28 9.60 -12.31
N GLN A 125 -6.91 9.45 -13.59
CA GLN A 125 -6.84 10.59 -14.51
C GLN A 125 -8.19 11.26 -14.75
N ARG A 126 -9.30 10.54 -14.51
CA ARG A 126 -10.66 11.07 -14.65
C ARG A 126 -11.05 12.02 -13.52
N VAL A 127 -10.46 11.84 -12.34
CA VAL A 127 -10.75 12.64 -11.14
C VAL A 127 -9.67 13.69 -10.91
N TYR A 128 -8.40 13.31 -11.10
CA TYR A 128 -7.24 14.18 -10.94
C TYR A 128 -6.41 14.20 -12.22
N ARG A 129 -6.79 15.05 -13.16
CA ARG A 129 -6.07 15.17 -14.44
C ARG A 129 -4.62 15.60 -14.20
N GLY A 130 -3.66 14.86 -14.76
CA GLY A 130 -2.23 15.17 -14.67
C GLY A 130 -1.57 14.71 -13.36
N ILE A 131 -2.28 13.97 -12.52
CA ILE A 131 -1.68 13.31 -11.36
C ILE A 131 -0.79 12.16 -11.84
N THR A 132 0.28 11.84 -11.12
CA THR A 132 0.87 10.50 -11.27
C THR A 132 -0.12 9.49 -10.69
N SER A 133 -0.70 8.62 -11.51
CA SER A 133 -1.63 7.59 -11.04
C SER A 133 -0.97 6.69 -9.98
N HIS A 134 -1.75 6.32 -8.97
CA HIS A 134 -1.24 5.61 -7.80
C HIS A 134 -2.33 4.86 -7.05
N VAL A 135 -1.92 3.83 -6.31
CA VAL A 135 -2.68 3.24 -5.21
C VAL A 135 -2.31 4.01 -3.94
N HIS A 136 -3.29 4.50 -3.19
CA HIS A 136 -3.03 5.07 -1.88
C HIS A 136 -3.08 3.99 -0.80
N ILE A 137 -1.97 3.85 -0.06
CA ILE A 137 -1.81 2.90 1.04
C ILE A 137 -1.71 3.66 2.35
N GLN A 138 -2.52 3.27 3.32
CA GLN A 138 -2.55 3.91 4.63
C GLN A 138 -2.66 2.84 5.72
N ASN A 139 -1.79 2.88 6.73
CA ASN A 139 -1.95 2.02 7.90
C ASN A 139 -3.26 2.36 8.63
N CYS A 140 -3.91 1.36 9.21
CA CYS A 140 -5.17 1.56 9.93
C CYS A 140 -5.05 2.55 11.10
N ASP A 141 -3.89 2.57 11.75
CA ASP A 141 -3.54 3.46 12.87
C ASP A 141 -2.87 4.77 12.41
N LEU A 142 -2.80 5.01 11.09
CA LEU A 142 -2.23 6.20 10.46
C LEU A 142 -0.72 6.37 10.63
N THR A 143 0.00 5.36 11.10
CA THR A 143 1.47 5.36 11.13
C THR A 143 2.07 5.30 9.72
N ASP A 144 3.36 5.61 9.60
CA ASP A 144 4.06 5.61 8.31
C ASP A 144 4.17 4.19 7.73
N PRO A 145 3.53 3.88 6.58
CA PRO A 145 3.64 2.57 5.94
C PRO A 145 4.97 2.38 5.18
N THR A 146 5.75 3.44 4.95
CA THR A 146 6.93 3.45 4.06
C THR A 146 7.98 2.39 4.37
N PRO A 147 8.32 2.07 5.64
CA PRO A 147 9.32 1.04 5.95
C PRO A 147 8.98 -0.37 5.43
N ASN A 148 7.71 -0.62 5.07
CA ASN A 148 7.26 -1.93 4.58
C ASN A 148 7.22 -2.05 3.05
N LEU A 149 7.39 -0.94 2.30
CA LEU A 149 7.21 -0.86 0.85
C LEU A 149 8.37 -1.42 0.04
#